data_AF-A0A7R9UKU4-F1
#
_entry.id   AF-A0A7R9UKU4-F1
#
_cell.length_a   1.000
_cell.length_b   1.000
_cell.length_c   1.000
_cell.angle_alpha   90.00
_cell.angle_beta   90.00
_cell.angle_gamma   90.00
#
_symmetry.space_group_name_H-M   'P 1'
#
loop_
_entity.id
_entity.type
_entity.pdbx_description
1 polymer ?
#
loop_
_entity_poly.entity_id
_entity_poly.type
_entity_poly.pdbx_seq_one_letter_code
_entity_poly.pdbx_strand_id
1 'polypeptide(L)'
;GGARESAGGGRAQAAGLLASAPVLHGRTVELVVASPMRRTLETARIAFASQHTRPLFVAHPDAQETGTHPSDTGSDADVLGREFGEFDLSMCADGWYVKASPYDSRTRERHAAGCDALRARLERLGAWLLARSEKSIALVAHHGVFAHLVGVEMELSNCEVLESTLDAGGW
;
A
#
# COMPACT_ATOMS: atom_id res chain seq x y z
N GLY A 1 -27.82 18.36 -6.03
CA GLY A 1 -27.26 17.14 -6.63
C GLY A 1 -25.81 17.39 -6.90
N GLY A 2 -24.91 16.75 -6.15
CA GLY A 2 -23.47 16.79 -6.39
C GLY A 2 -23.04 15.41 -6.84
N ALA A 3 -22.52 15.32 -8.06
CA ALA A 3 -22.17 14.08 -8.71
C ALA A 3 -21.10 13.31 -7.93
N ARG A 4 -21.29 12.00 -7.86
CA ARG A 4 -20.28 11.01 -7.46
C ARG A 4 -19.06 11.19 -8.35
N GLU A 5 -17.96 11.68 -7.78
CA GLU A 5 -16.67 11.65 -8.46
C GLU A 5 -16.23 10.21 -8.67
N SER A 6 -15.74 9.99 -9.90
CA SER A 6 -15.89 8.75 -10.63
C SER A 6 -14.91 7.66 -10.20
N ALA A 7 -15.41 6.44 -10.06
CA ALA A 7 -14.60 5.23 -10.03
C ALA A 7 -13.70 5.05 -11.29
N GLY A 8 -13.82 5.92 -12.29
CA GLY A 8 -13.00 5.96 -13.49
C GLY A 8 -11.64 6.66 -13.32
N GLY A 9 -11.53 7.64 -12.40
CA GLY A 9 -10.28 8.41 -12.21
C GLY A 9 -9.13 7.54 -11.70
N GLY A 10 -9.33 6.84 -10.58
CA GLY A 10 -8.29 6.00 -9.96
C GLY A 10 -7.83 4.84 -10.83
N ARG A 11 -8.75 4.18 -11.55
CA ARG A 11 -8.40 3.11 -12.49
C ARG A 11 -7.62 3.62 -13.70
N ALA A 12 -8.01 4.78 -14.25
CA ALA A 12 -7.29 5.40 -15.36
C ALA A 12 -5.88 5.83 -14.93
N GLN A 13 -5.73 6.38 -13.73
CA GLN A 13 -4.42 6.72 -13.14
C GLN A 13 -3.56 5.47 -12.96
N ALA A 14 -4.10 4.38 -12.41
CA ALA A 14 -3.39 3.12 -12.25
C ALA A 14 -2.95 2.52 -13.60
N ALA A 15 -3.83 2.57 -14.62
CA ALA A 15 -3.51 2.10 -15.97
C ALA A 15 -2.43 2.94 -16.66
N GLY A 16 -2.38 4.23 -16.34
CA GLY A 16 -1.37 5.17 -16.83
C GLY A 16 -0.02 5.06 -16.12
N LEU A 17 0.08 4.37 -14.98
CA LEU A 17 1.24 4.42 -14.08
C LEU A 17 2.56 4.13 -14.80
N LEU A 18 2.63 3.03 -15.55
CA LEU A 18 3.85 2.64 -16.25
C LEU A 18 4.26 3.66 -17.32
N ALA A 19 3.30 4.33 -17.96
CA ALA A 19 3.59 5.37 -18.95
C ALA A 19 3.99 6.71 -18.30
N SER A 20 3.44 7.01 -17.13
CA SER A 20 3.69 8.26 -16.41
C SER A 20 4.88 8.20 -15.44
N ALA A 21 5.43 7.02 -15.17
CA ALA A 21 6.54 6.81 -14.23
C ALA A 21 7.80 6.29 -14.95
N PRO A 22 8.64 7.20 -15.51
CA PRO A 22 9.87 6.83 -16.20
C PRO A 22 10.82 5.96 -15.37
N VAL A 23 10.77 6.08 -14.05
CA VAL A 23 11.56 5.27 -13.13
C VAL A 23 11.28 3.77 -13.25
N LEU A 24 10.09 3.38 -13.71
CA LEU A 24 9.71 1.98 -13.96
C LEU A 24 10.12 1.49 -15.36
N HIS A 25 10.52 2.37 -16.28
CA HIS A 25 10.88 1.98 -17.65
C HIS A 25 12.12 1.09 -17.67
N GLY A 26 12.02 -0.06 -18.34
CA GLY A 26 13.12 -1.02 -18.45
C GLY A 26 13.47 -1.76 -17.16
N ARG A 27 12.71 -1.55 -16.08
CA ARG A 27 12.86 -2.28 -14.83
C ARG A 27 11.93 -3.47 -14.78
N THR A 28 12.44 -4.56 -14.21
CA THR A 28 11.62 -5.72 -13.87
C THR A 28 11.26 -5.61 -12.39
N VAL A 29 9.97 -5.57 -12.08
CA VAL A 29 9.48 -5.71 -10.71
C VAL A 29 9.34 -7.21 -10.42
N GLU A 30 10.02 -7.68 -9.37
CA GLU A 30 10.03 -9.10 -9.00
C GLU A 30 8.87 -9.42 -8.04
N LEU A 31 8.55 -8.47 -7.16
CA LEU A 31 7.51 -8.59 -6.14
C LEU A 31 6.69 -7.30 -6.06
N VAL A 32 5.37 -7.45 -6.07
CA VAL A 32 4.42 -6.38 -5.77
C VAL A 32 3.81 -6.64 -4.40
N VAL A 33 4.04 -5.72 -3.48
CA VAL A 33 3.48 -5.74 -2.13
C VAL A 33 2.41 -4.67 -2.07
N ALA A 34 1.17 -5.06 -1.78
CA ALA A 34 0.06 -4.12 -1.65
C ALA A 34 -0.48 -4.14 -0.22
N SER A 35 -1.02 -3.02 0.23
CA SER A 35 -1.90 -3.06 1.39
C SER A 35 -3.16 -3.89 1.07
N PRO A 36 -3.82 -4.55 2.03
CA PRO A 36 -4.99 -5.39 1.74
C PRO A 36 -6.27 -4.56 1.62
N MET A 37 -6.18 -3.40 0.96
CA MET A 37 -7.29 -2.50 0.70
C MET A 37 -7.68 -2.62 -0.78
N ARG A 38 -8.98 -2.72 -1.11
CA ARG A 38 -9.42 -2.88 -2.51
C ARG A 38 -8.80 -1.84 -3.45
N ARG A 39 -8.66 -0.59 -3.00
CA ARG A 39 -8.06 0.50 -3.79
C ARG A 39 -6.60 0.24 -4.16
N THR A 40 -5.79 -0.30 -3.26
CA THR A 40 -4.37 -0.60 -3.50
C THR A 40 -4.20 -1.90 -4.27
N LEU A 41 -5.00 -2.94 -3.96
CA LEU A 41 -5.02 -4.19 -4.70
C LEU A 41 -5.39 -3.98 -6.17
N GLU A 42 -6.45 -3.20 -6.44
CA GLU A 42 -6.86 -2.86 -7.80
C GLU A 42 -5.80 -2.02 -8.53
N THR A 43 -5.20 -1.03 -7.86
CA THR A 43 -4.09 -0.25 -8.45
C THR A 43 -2.91 -1.15 -8.80
N ALA A 44 -2.49 -2.02 -7.88
CA ALA A 44 -1.38 -2.94 -8.09
C ALA A 44 -1.67 -3.91 -9.25
N ARG A 45 -2.87 -4.51 -9.28
CA ARG A 45 -3.34 -5.37 -10.38
C ARG A 45 -3.21 -4.65 -11.72
N ILE A 46 -3.78 -3.45 -11.82
CA ILE A 46 -3.84 -2.71 -13.09
C ILE A 46 -2.44 -2.27 -13.52
N ALA A 47 -1.68 -1.66 -12.61
CA ALA A 47 -0.39 -1.06 -12.92
C ALA A 47 0.68 -2.08 -13.31
N PHE A 48 0.63 -3.29 -12.75
CA PHE A 48 1.64 -4.32 -12.98
C PHE A 48 1.15 -5.48 -13.85
N ALA A 49 -0.06 -5.42 -14.41
CA ALA A 49 -0.60 -6.46 -15.29
C ALA A 49 0.21 -6.68 -16.58
N SER A 50 0.88 -5.65 -17.09
CA SER A 50 1.61 -5.68 -18.37
C SER A 50 3.13 -5.85 -18.24
N GLN A 51 3.62 -6.16 -17.03
CA GLN A 51 5.03 -6.51 -16.82
C GLN A 51 5.38 -7.78 -17.60
N HIS A 52 6.56 -7.78 -18.23
CA HIS A 52 6.99 -8.90 -19.08
C HIS A 52 7.12 -10.22 -18.30
N THR A 53 7.57 -10.13 -17.05
CA THR A 53 7.49 -11.21 -16.06
C THR A 53 6.32 -10.91 -15.13
N ARG A 54 5.45 -11.90 -14.90
CA ARG A 54 4.41 -11.75 -13.86
C ARG A 54 5.09 -11.69 -12.50
N PRO A 55 5.03 -10.55 -11.77
CA PRO A 55 5.57 -10.48 -10.42
C PRO A 55 4.75 -11.37 -9.49
N LEU A 56 5.34 -11.72 -8.35
CA LEU A 56 4.57 -12.23 -7.22
C LEU A 56 3.75 -11.09 -6.63
N PHE A 57 2.51 -11.37 -6.22
CA PHE A 57 1.63 -10.39 -5.57
C PHE A 57 1.37 -10.82 -4.13
N VAL A 58 1.70 -9.95 -3.17
CA VAL A 58 1.51 -10.19 -1.73
C VAL A 58 0.69 -9.05 -1.14
N ALA A 59 -0.31 -9.40 -0.34
CA ALA A 59 -1.08 -8.45 0.45
C ALA A 59 -0.55 -8.42 1.90
N HIS A 60 0.10 -7.31 2.27
CA HIS A 60 0.75 -7.19 3.58
C HIS A 60 -0.08 -6.30 4.53
N PRO A 61 -0.61 -6.83 5.65
CA PRO A 61 -1.53 -6.09 6.52
C PRO A 61 -0.90 -4.89 7.22
N ASP A 62 0.43 -4.91 7.45
CA ASP A 62 1.13 -3.77 8.05
C ASP A 62 1.22 -2.54 7.11
N ALA A 63 1.01 -2.73 5.80
CA ALA A 63 0.95 -1.65 4.80
C ALA A 63 -0.43 -0.97 4.71
N GLN A 64 -1.40 -1.36 5.54
CA GLN A 64 -2.75 -0.79 5.54
C GLN A 64 -2.78 0.72 5.86
N GLU A 65 -3.87 1.37 5.50
CA GLU A 65 -4.13 2.77 5.82
C GLU A 65 -3.96 3.07 7.33
N THR A 66 -3.63 4.32 7.65
CA THR A 66 -3.38 4.75 9.03
C THR A 66 -4.66 5.14 9.77
N GLY A 67 -5.64 5.67 9.05
CA GLY A 67 -6.94 6.10 9.59
C GLY A 67 -7.90 4.96 9.91
N THR A 68 -8.93 5.26 10.72
CA THR A 68 -9.96 4.32 11.18
C THR A 68 -11.35 4.64 10.63
N HIS A 69 -11.45 5.49 9.60
CA HIS A 69 -12.73 5.69 8.92
C HIS A 69 -13.22 4.36 8.33
N PRO A 70 -14.54 4.15 8.17
CA PRO A 70 -15.06 2.94 7.54
C PRO A 70 -14.46 2.69 6.14
N SER A 71 -14.16 3.76 5.39
CA SER A 71 -13.46 3.70 4.09
C SER A 71 -11.99 3.28 4.17
N ASP A 72 -11.40 3.30 5.37
CA ASP A 72 -10.01 2.95 5.69
C ASP A 72 -9.92 1.64 6.48
N THR A 73 -11.05 0.92 6.56
CA THR A 73 -11.13 -0.41 7.14
C THR A 73 -11.19 -1.43 6.01
N GLY A 74 -10.37 -2.47 6.13
CA GLY A 74 -10.27 -3.55 5.15
C GLY A 74 -11.44 -4.52 5.18
N SER A 75 -11.25 -5.66 4.53
CA SER A 75 -12.20 -6.79 4.56
C SER A 75 -11.45 -8.07 4.91
N ASP A 76 -12.18 -9.09 5.35
CA ASP A 76 -11.59 -10.39 5.66
C ASP A 76 -10.89 -10.99 4.43
N ALA A 77 -9.85 -11.79 4.66
CA ALA A 77 -9.03 -12.38 3.61
C ALA A 77 -9.87 -13.19 2.61
N ASP A 78 -10.86 -13.96 3.07
CA ASP A 78 -11.75 -14.73 2.19
C ASP A 78 -12.57 -13.85 1.24
N VAL A 79 -12.98 -12.66 1.69
CA VAL A 79 -13.70 -11.70 0.85
C VAL A 79 -12.76 -11.15 -0.22
N LEU A 80 -11.56 -10.73 0.19
CA LEU A 80 -10.55 -10.22 -0.73
C LEU A 80 -10.10 -11.29 -1.72
N GLY A 81 -9.90 -12.53 -1.30
CA GLY A 81 -9.46 -13.64 -2.15
C GLY A 81 -10.45 -14.00 -3.25
N ARG A 82 -11.76 -13.78 -3.04
CA ARG A 82 -12.76 -13.92 -4.11
C ARG A 82 -12.65 -12.83 -5.18
N GLU A 83 -12.17 -11.64 -4.82
CA GLU A 83 -12.04 -10.49 -5.72
C GLU A 83 -10.63 -10.36 -6.32
N PHE A 84 -9.61 -10.84 -5.59
CA PHE A 84 -8.17 -10.63 -5.79
C PHE A 84 -7.37 -11.92 -5.60
N GLY A 85 -7.84 -13.02 -6.18
CA GLY A 85 -7.27 -14.36 -6.00
C GLY A 85 -5.83 -14.54 -6.49
N GLU A 86 -5.26 -13.55 -7.18
CA GLU A 86 -3.84 -13.52 -7.54
C GLU A 86 -2.91 -13.04 -6.40
N PHE A 87 -3.45 -12.41 -5.36
CA PHE A 87 -2.67 -11.93 -4.21
C PHE A 87 -2.56 -13.01 -3.14
N ASP A 88 -1.35 -13.25 -2.66
CA ASP A 88 -1.11 -14.00 -1.43
C ASP A 88 -1.62 -13.18 -0.23
N LEU A 89 -2.70 -13.68 0.38
CA LEU A 89 -3.38 -13.09 1.54
C LEU A 89 -3.04 -13.83 2.84
N SER A 90 -2.08 -14.76 2.84
CA SER A 90 -1.76 -15.63 3.99
C SER A 90 -1.38 -14.89 5.27
N MET A 91 -0.89 -13.65 5.15
CA MET A 91 -0.55 -12.78 6.30
C MET A 91 -1.77 -12.06 6.89
N CYS A 92 -2.89 -12.01 6.19
CA CYS A 92 -4.11 -11.31 6.61
C CYS A 92 -4.94 -12.20 7.54
N ALA A 93 -4.50 -12.32 8.80
CA ALA A 93 -5.26 -13.01 9.85
C ALA A 93 -6.64 -12.37 10.10
N ASP A 94 -7.53 -13.10 10.78
CA ASP A 94 -8.83 -12.58 11.20
C ASP A 94 -8.68 -11.27 11.97
N GLY A 95 -9.40 -10.23 11.52
CA GLY A 95 -9.34 -8.91 12.12
C GLY A 95 -8.05 -8.12 11.83
N TRP A 96 -7.24 -8.48 10.83
CA TRP A 96 -6.02 -7.74 10.45
C TRP A 96 -6.22 -6.22 10.26
N TYR A 97 -7.43 -5.79 9.90
CA TYR A 97 -7.80 -4.39 9.66
C TYR A 97 -8.05 -3.59 10.95
N VAL A 98 -8.08 -4.25 12.12
CA VAL A 98 -8.21 -3.61 13.43
C VAL A 98 -6.88 -2.99 13.83
N LYS A 99 -6.88 -1.68 14.09
CA LYS A 99 -5.67 -0.89 14.36
C LYS A 99 -5.97 0.29 15.28
N ALA A 100 -4.95 0.74 16.01
CA ALA A 100 -4.96 2.05 16.64
C ALA A 100 -4.55 3.11 15.62
N SER A 101 -5.38 4.15 15.47
CA SER A 101 -5.07 5.29 14.58
C SER A 101 -4.22 6.32 15.32
N PRO A 102 -3.21 6.93 14.66
CA PRO A 102 -2.49 8.08 15.20
C PRO A 102 -3.37 9.33 15.34
N TYR A 103 -4.55 9.37 14.71
CA TYR A 103 -5.48 10.50 14.77
C TYR A 103 -6.90 10.06 15.17
N ASP A 104 -7.60 10.86 15.96
CA ASP A 104 -9.03 10.71 16.17
C ASP A 104 -9.80 10.98 14.87
N SER A 105 -10.75 10.12 14.53
CA SER A 105 -11.51 10.22 13.27
C SER A 105 -12.52 11.36 13.23
N ARG A 106 -12.85 11.97 14.37
CA ARG A 106 -13.81 13.09 14.48
C ARG A 106 -13.08 14.41 14.72
N THR A 107 -12.15 14.45 15.67
CA THR A 107 -11.45 15.69 16.08
C THR A 107 -10.15 15.93 15.31
N ARG A 108 -9.59 14.89 14.66
CA ARG A 108 -8.25 14.89 14.05
C ARG A 108 -7.11 15.11 15.04
N GLU A 109 -7.39 15.04 16.34
CA GLU A 109 -6.36 15.15 17.37
C GLU A 109 -5.42 13.96 17.33
N ARG A 110 -4.13 14.22 17.57
CA ARG A 110 -3.07 13.21 17.49
C ARG A 110 -2.98 12.42 18.80
N HIS A 111 -2.95 11.10 18.73
CA HIS A 111 -2.84 10.19 19.86
C HIS A 111 -1.49 9.48 19.90
N ALA A 112 -0.76 9.59 21.00
CA ALA A 112 0.57 9.00 21.17
C ALA A 112 0.56 7.47 20.97
N ALA A 113 -0.37 6.76 21.62
CA ALA A 113 -0.48 5.30 21.49
C ALA A 113 -0.71 4.84 20.05
N GLY A 114 -1.50 5.59 19.26
CA GLY A 114 -1.70 5.31 17.85
C GLY A 114 -0.47 5.57 16.98
N CYS A 115 0.32 6.59 17.33
CA CYS A 115 1.61 6.84 16.68
C CYS A 115 2.61 5.72 16.94
N ASP A 116 2.65 5.21 18.18
CA ASP A 116 3.54 4.11 18.56
C ASP A 116 3.11 2.80 17.89
N ALA A 117 1.82 2.53 17.84
CA ALA A 117 1.28 1.38 17.11
C ALA A 117 1.58 1.45 15.61
N LEU A 118 1.45 2.63 14.99
CA LEU A 118 1.82 2.83 13.59
C LEU A 118 3.32 2.60 13.37
N ARG A 119 4.18 3.15 14.23
CA ARG A 119 5.63 2.96 14.15
C ARG A 119 6.00 1.48 14.22
N ALA A 120 5.53 0.77 15.25
CA ALA A 120 5.79 -0.65 15.41
C ALA A 120 5.29 -1.49 14.22
N ARG A 121 4.18 -1.08 13.60
CA ARG A 121 3.64 -1.71 12.40
C ARG A 121 4.57 -1.54 11.20
N LEU A 122 5.07 -0.34 10.99
CA LEU A 122 5.91 -0.01 9.85
C LEU A 122 7.37 -0.50 10.02
N GLU A 123 7.85 -0.63 11.26
CA GLU A 123 9.09 -1.34 11.57
C GLU A 123 9.01 -2.82 11.17
N ARG A 124 7.89 -3.50 11.45
CA ARG A 124 7.68 -4.89 11.00
C ARG A 124 7.63 -5.01 9.48
N LEU A 125 6.91 -4.09 8.81
CA LEU A 125 6.89 -4.05 7.34
C LEU A 125 8.29 -3.85 6.76
N GLY A 126 9.04 -2.88 7.28
CA GLY A 126 10.42 -2.62 6.86
C GLY A 126 11.33 -3.83 7.07
N ALA A 127 11.29 -4.45 8.25
CA ALA A 127 12.08 -5.66 8.52
C ALA A 127 11.71 -6.82 7.59
N TRP A 128 10.42 -7.00 7.31
CA TRP A 128 9.95 -8.03 6.38
C TRP A 128 10.42 -7.77 4.95
N LEU A 129 10.37 -6.52 4.48
CA LEU A 129 10.88 -6.10 3.17
C LEU A 129 12.39 -6.30 3.06
N LEU A 130 13.15 -5.91 4.09
CA LEU A 130 14.61 -6.07 4.13
C LEU A 130 15.05 -7.54 4.09
N ALA A 131 14.22 -8.45 4.62
CA ALA A 131 14.48 -9.89 4.61
C ALA A 131 14.15 -10.58 3.27
N ARG A 132 13.57 -9.87 2.30
CA ARG A 132 13.23 -10.41 0.97
C ARG A 132 14.49 -10.68 0.14
N SER A 133 14.41 -11.72 -0.69
CA SER A 133 15.47 -12.03 -1.67
C SER A 133 15.39 -11.15 -2.92
N GLU A 134 14.18 -10.70 -3.27
CA GLU A 134 13.89 -9.83 -4.41
C GLU A 134 14.64 -8.50 -4.29
N LYS A 135 15.18 -8.00 -5.41
CA LYS A 135 15.91 -6.73 -5.44
C LYS A 135 15.04 -5.57 -5.87
N SER A 136 14.00 -5.85 -6.66
CA SER A 136 13.05 -4.87 -7.16
C SER A 136 11.66 -5.16 -6.63
N ILE A 137 11.23 -4.39 -5.62
CA ILE A 137 9.94 -4.53 -4.94
C ILE A 137 9.12 -3.26 -5.15
N ALA A 138 7.89 -3.41 -5.66
CA ALA A 138 6.92 -2.32 -5.71
C ALA A 138 6.00 -2.38 -4.49
N LEU A 139 6.08 -1.38 -3.60
CA LEU A 139 5.14 -1.22 -2.49
C LEU A 139 3.99 -0.29 -2.90
N VAL A 140 2.76 -0.80 -2.92
CA VAL A 140 1.53 -0.06 -3.24
C VAL A 140 0.72 0.14 -1.96
N ALA A 141 0.84 1.32 -1.36
CA ALA A 141 0.27 1.63 -0.06
C ALA A 141 -0.43 3.00 -0.05
N HIS A 142 -0.37 3.68 1.10
CA HIS A 142 -1.14 4.88 1.41
C HIS A 142 -0.20 6.03 1.76
N HIS A 143 -0.66 7.26 1.59
CA HIS A 143 0.14 8.45 1.92
C HIS A 143 0.72 8.38 3.34
N GLY A 144 -0.10 8.06 4.36
CA GLY A 144 0.37 7.97 5.74
C GLY A 144 1.38 6.85 6.01
N VAL A 145 1.43 5.83 5.16
CA VAL A 145 2.47 4.78 5.21
C VAL A 145 3.78 5.32 4.65
N PHE A 146 3.74 5.90 3.45
CA PHE A 146 4.94 6.47 2.82
C PHE A 146 5.52 7.64 3.64
N ALA A 147 4.68 8.57 4.11
CA ALA A 147 5.10 9.67 4.95
C ALA A 147 5.87 9.22 6.21
N HIS A 148 5.62 8.00 6.70
CA HIS A 148 6.37 7.45 7.83
C HIS A 148 7.62 6.69 7.40
N LEU A 149 7.57 5.92 6.30
CA LEU A 149 8.70 5.12 5.83
C LEU A 149 9.82 5.99 5.23
N VAL A 150 9.47 6.93 4.36
CA VAL A 150 10.43 7.75 3.59
C VAL A 150 10.55 9.20 4.08
N GLY A 151 9.69 9.61 5.02
CA GLY A 151 9.73 10.94 5.65
C GLY A 151 8.48 11.79 5.41
N VAL A 152 8.11 12.57 6.44
CA VAL A 152 6.80 13.22 6.58
C VAL A 152 6.58 14.44 5.67
N GLU A 153 7.63 14.94 5.02
CA GLU A 153 7.57 16.12 4.13
C GLU A 153 7.17 15.76 2.69
N MET A 154 6.91 14.48 2.41
CA MET A 154 6.57 14.03 1.06
C MET A 154 5.07 14.19 0.76
N GLU A 155 4.76 15.08 -0.17
CA GLU A 155 3.45 15.16 -0.83
C GLU A 155 3.46 14.29 -2.08
N LEU A 156 3.12 13.01 -1.92
CA LEU A 156 2.89 12.12 -3.06
C LEU A 156 1.45 12.26 -3.56
N SER A 157 1.31 12.50 -4.85
CA SER A 157 0.02 12.44 -5.56
C SER A 157 -0.47 11.00 -5.68
N ASN A 158 -1.78 10.83 -5.92
CA ASN A 158 -2.34 9.52 -6.21
C ASN A 158 -1.66 8.91 -7.44
N CYS A 159 -1.20 7.66 -7.33
CA CYS A 159 -0.47 6.96 -8.39
C CYS A 159 0.84 7.66 -8.80
N GLU A 160 1.47 8.41 -7.90
CA GLU A 160 2.86 8.82 -8.06
C GLU A 160 3.82 7.69 -7.64
N VAL A 161 4.98 7.60 -8.30
CA VAL A 161 6.00 6.59 -8.00
C VAL A 161 7.25 7.28 -7.45
N LEU A 162 7.67 6.83 -6.28
CA LEU A 162 8.95 7.18 -5.67
C LEU A 162 9.88 5.96 -5.69
N GLU A 163 11.12 6.17 -6.11
CA GLU A 163 12.19 5.19 -5.92
C GLU A 163 12.97 5.53 -4.64
N SER A 164 13.20 4.52 -3.81
CA SER A 164 14.00 4.58 -2.57
C SER A 164 14.72 3.25 -2.39
N THR A 165 15.76 3.24 -1.54
CA THR A 165 16.56 2.04 -1.23
C THR A 165 16.42 1.74 0.26
N LEU A 166 15.97 0.53 0.58
CA LEU A 166 15.94 0.04 1.95
C LEU A 166 17.18 -0.85 2.20
N ASP A 167 17.96 -0.51 3.22
CA ASP A 167 19.09 -1.31 3.70
C ASP A 167 19.09 -1.45 5.23
N ALA A 168 20.19 -1.98 5.79
CA ALA A 168 20.31 -2.18 7.25
C ALA A 168 20.31 -0.88 8.06
N GLY A 169 20.54 0.26 7.43
CA GLY A 169 20.47 1.61 7.99
C GLY A 169 19.09 2.29 7.86
N GLY A 170 18.17 1.73 7.07
CA GLY A 170 16.82 2.29 6.85
C GLY A 170 16.51 2.58 5.38
N TRP A 171 15.52 3.44 5.16
CA TRP A 171 15.02 3.90 3.85
C TRP A 171 15.77 5.12 3.29
#